data_AF-A0A923I530-F1
#
_entry.id   AF-A0A923I530-F1
#
_cell.length_a   1.000
_cell.length_b   1.000
_cell.length_c   1.000
_cell.angle_alpha   90.00
_cell.angle_beta   90.00
_cell.angle_gamma   90.00
#
_symmetry.space_group_name_H-M   'P 1'
#
loop_
_entity.id
_entity.type
_entity.pdbx_description
1 polymer ?
#
loop_
_entity_poly.entity_id
_entity_poly.type
_entity_poly.pdbx_seq_one_letter_code
_entity_poly.pdbx_strand_id
1 'polypeptide(L)'
;MYLDHPKISATNSETEPDRIERLSRVYGYAIGLADVDGNTVCITKIAKIHDHKGVLMVIWYEAPTTQEKSYFLRAWQSRVGDESTQVEHALMLQEALPVADAEATN
;
A
#
# COMPACT_ATOMS: atom_id res chain seq x y z
N MET A 1 3.66 6.87 19.14
CA MET A 1 2.66 6.47 18.14
C MET A 1 3.06 7.15 16.83
N TYR A 2 3.85 6.47 16.02
CA TYR A 2 4.30 6.97 14.71
C TYR A 2 3.34 6.36 13.70
N LEU A 3 2.26 7.07 13.38
CA LEU A 3 1.37 6.66 12.31
C LEU A 3 1.81 7.39 11.05
N ASP A 4 2.95 6.98 10.50
CA ASP A 4 3.21 7.23 9.08
C ASP A 4 2.19 6.38 8.31
N HIS A 5 0.97 6.91 8.23
CA HIS A 5 -0.10 6.30 7.48
C HIS A 5 0.36 6.20 6.03
N PRO A 6 0.09 5.07 5.34
CA PRO A 6 0.48 4.93 3.96
C PRO A 6 -0.16 6.05 3.14
N LYS A 7 0.58 6.56 2.16
CA LYS A 7 0.03 7.53 1.23
C LYS A 7 -1.15 6.89 0.48
N ILE A 8 -2.30 7.56 0.47
CA ILE A 8 -3.50 7.12 -0.28
C ILE A 8 -3.65 8.04 -1.49
N SER A 9 -3.88 7.47 -2.67
CA SER A 9 -4.07 8.25 -3.90
C SER A 9 -4.89 7.47 -4.92
N ALA A 10 -5.51 8.14 -5.89
CA ALA A 10 -6.25 7.48 -6.96
C ALA A 10 -6.03 8.23 -8.28
N THR A 11 -6.19 7.52 -9.40
CA THR A 11 -6.27 8.17 -10.71
C THR A 11 -7.58 8.96 -10.78
N ASN A 12 -7.53 10.19 -11.32
CA ASN A 12 -8.68 11.10 -11.44
C ASN A 12 -9.37 11.44 -10.10
N SER A 13 -8.63 11.47 -8.99
CA SER A 13 -9.22 11.72 -7.66
C SER A 13 -9.93 13.07 -7.50
N GLU A 14 -9.61 14.05 -8.35
CA GLU A 14 -10.28 15.36 -8.38
C GLU A 14 -11.73 15.27 -8.88
N THR A 15 -12.02 14.33 -9.79
CA THR A 15 -13.35 14.13 -10.38
C THR A 15 -14.07 12.90 -9.81
N GLU A 16 -13.32 11.96 -9.21
CA GLU A 16 -13.82 10.71 -8.62
C GLU A 16 -13.29 10.54 -7.18
N PRO A 17 -13.71 11.42 -6.24
CA PRO A 17 -13.18 11.46 -4.87
C PRO A 17 -13.55 10.22 -4.04
N ASP A 18 -14.65 9.53 -4.40
CA ASP A 18 -15.11 8.29 -3.79
C ASP A 18 -14.06 7.17 -3.86
N ARG A 19 -13.16 7.20 -4.84
CA ARG A 19 -12.03 6.27 -4.92
C ARG A 19 -11.11 6.36 -3.70
N ILE A 20 -10.85 7.57 -3.20
CA ILE A 20 -10.00 7.77 -2.00
C ILE A 20 -10.71 7.24 -0.75
N GLU A 21 -12.02 7.47 -0.65
CA GLU A 21 -12.82 6.93 0.46
C GLU A 21 -12.80 5.40 0.46
N ARG A 22 -13.00 4.78 -0.71
CA ARG A 22 -12.90 3.32 -0.88
C ARG A 22 -11.54 2.81 -0.44
N LEU A 23 -10.44 3.42 -0.88
CA LEU A 23 -9.10 2.99 -0.47
C LEU A 23 -8.88 3.12 1.04
N SER A 24 -9.43 4.15 1.68
CA SER A 24 -9.36 4.30 3.14
C SER A 24 -10.08 3.16 3.87
N ARG A 25 -11.25 2.73 3.36
CA ARG A 25 -12.00 1.58 3.89
C ARG A 25 -11.28 0.26 3.64
N VAL A 26 -10.75 0.06 2.43
CA VAL A 26 -9.97 -1.12 2.04
C VAL A 26 -8.73 -1.27 2.91
N TYR A 27 -8.00 -0.17 3.16
CA TYR A 27 -6.86 -0.15 4.06
C TYR A 27 -7.26 -0.56 5.47
N GLY A 28 -8.29 0.08 6.05
CA GLY A 28 -8.78 -0.26 7.38
C GLY A 28 -9.20 -1.72 7.50
N TYR A 29 -9.89 -2.25 6.49
CA TYR A 29 -10.29 -3.66 6.43
C TYR A 29 -9.07 -4.59 6.40
N ALA A 30 -8.11 -4.33 5.51
CA ALA A 30 -6.92 -5.17 5.37
C ALA A 30 -6.08 -5.20 6.65
N ILE A 31 -5.91 -4.05 7.32
CA ILE A 31 -5.22 -3.99 8.61
C ILE A 31 -6.03 -4.67 9.72
N GLY A 32 -7.36 -4.54 9.72
CA GLY A 32 -8.21 -5.30 10.64
C GLY A 32 -8.06 -6.81 10.49
N LEU A 33 -7.94 -7.31 9.25
CA LEU A 33 -7.64 -8.73 9.00
C LEU A 33 -6.26 -9.13 9.54
N ALA A 34 -5.25 -8.28 9.33
CA ALA A 34 -3.91 -8.54 9.85
C ALA A 34 -3.88 -8.58 11.38
N ASP A 35 -4.64 -7.69 12.04
CA ASP A 35 -4.77 -7.64 13.49
C ASP A 35 -5.44 -8.91 14.06
N VAL A 36 -6.53 -9.38 13.43
CA VAL A 36 -7.19 -10.64 13.80
C VAL A 36 -6.25 -11.85 13.71
N ASP A 37 -5.37 -11.86 12.71
CA ASP A 37 -4.36 -12.91 12.53
C ASP A 37 -3.10 -12.73 13.41
N GLY A 38 -3.03 -11.66 14.21
CA GLY A 38 -1.88 -11.32 15.05
C GLY A 38 -0.67 -10.76 14.29
N ASN A 39 -0.80 -10.46 12.99
CA ASN A 39 0.26 -9.85 12.19
C ASN A 39 0.29 -8.32 12.35
N THR A 40 0.72 -7.89 13.54
CA THR A 40 0.81 -6.46 13.91
C THR A 40 1.88 -5.69 13.14
N VAL A 41 2.82 -6.37 12.48
CA VAL A 41 3.91 -5.74 11.70
C VAL A 41 3.45 -5.34 10.29
N CYS A 42 2.40 -5.96 9.75
CA CYS A 42 1.90 -5.67 8.40
C CYS A 42 1.67 -4.16 8.16
N ILE A 43 1.10 -3.46 9.14
CA ILE A 43 0.77 -2.03 9.03
C ILE A 43 1.99 -1.15 8.77
N THR A 44 3.16 -1.51 9.31
CA THR A 44 4.39 -0.70 9.19
C THR A 44 5.12 -0.92 7.87
N LYS A 45 4.76 -1.98 7.14
CA LYS A 45 5.39 -2.34 5.86
C LYS A 45 4.79 -1.62 4.66
N ILE A 46 3.66 -0.92 4.82
CA ILE A 46 2.92 -0.34 3.69
C ILE A 46 3.36 1.11 3.50
N ALA A 47 3.87 1.42 2.31
CA ALA A 47 4.30 2.76 1.95
C ALA A 47 3.16 3.59 1.33
N LYS A 48 2.40 2.96 0.42
CA LYS A 48 1.36 3.64 -0.35
C LYS A 48 0.33 2.64 -0.84
N ILE A 49 -0.92 3.08 -0.91
CA ILE A 49 -1.98 2.41 -1.67
C ILE A 49 -2.49 3.33 -2.75
N HIS A 50 -2.76 2.77 -3.93
CA HIS A 50 -3.20 3.53 -5.08
C HIS A 50 -4.26 2.79 -5.89
N ASP A 51 -5.33 3.49 -6.26
CA ASP A 51 -6.29 3.00 -7.25
C ASP A 51 -5.83 3.47 -8.64
N HIS A 52 -5.32 2.53 -9.42
CA HIS A 52 -4.90 2.75 -10.79
C HIS A 52 -6.00 2.28 -11.75
N LYS A 53 -7.02 3.14 -11.96
CA LYS A 53 -8.13 2.87 -12.89
C LYS A 53 -8.87 1.55 -12.62
N GLY A 54 -9.11 1.23 -11.35
CA GLY A 54 -9.80 0.01 -10.93
C GLY A 54 -8.88 -1.15 -10.55
N VAL A 55 -7.56 -0.97 -10.63
CA VAL A 55 -6.58 -1.90 -10.07
C VAL A 55 -6.08 -1.35 -8.74
N LEU A 56 -6.14 -2.15 -7.67
CA LEU A 56 -5.52 -1.80 -6.39
C LEU A 56 -4.02 -2.07 -6.46
N MET A 57 -3.22 -1.01 -6.39
CA MET A 57 -1.78 -1.08 -6.21
C MET A 57 -1.44 -0.92 -4.72
N VAL A 58 -0.74 -1.90 -4.15
CA VAL A 58 -0.19 -1.83 -2.79
C VAL A 58 1.33 -1.77 -2.88
N ILE A 59 1.91 -0.64 -2.48
CA ILE A 59 3.36 -0.39 -2.49
C ILE A 59 3.90 -0.57 -1.07
N TRP A 60 4.94 -1.38 -0.94
CA TRP A 60 5.50 -1.80 0.34
C TRP A 60 6.92 -1.30 0.54
N TYR A 61 7.28 -0.90 1.77
CA TYR A 61 8.67 -0.67 2.17
C TYR A 61 9.48 -1.96 2.22
N GLU A 62 8.84 -3.07 2.58
CA GLU A 62 9.44 -4.40 2.68
C GLU A 62 8.56 -5.43 1.97
N ALA A 63 9.17 -6.46 1.39
CA ALA A 63 8.45 -7.46 0.60
C ALA A 63 7.31 -8.10 1.42
N PRO A 64 6.07 -8.10 0.90
CA PRO A 64 4.96 -8.73 1.59
C PRO A 64 5.01 -10.25 1.45
N THR A 65 4.62 -10.93 2.52
CA THR A 65 4.35 -12.38 2.53
C THR A 65 3.06 -12.70 1.76
N THR A 66 2.84 -13.97 1.44
CA THR A 66 1.58 -14.43 0.83
C THR A 66 0.37 -14.08 1.68
N GLN A 67 0.49 -14.19 3.01
CA GLN A 67 -0.58 -13.84 3.93
C GLN A 67 -0.91 -12.35 3.87
N GLU A 68 0.11 -11.48 3.88
CA GLU A 68 -0.07 -10.02 3.79
C GLU A 68 -0.71 -9.60 2.47
N LYS A 69 -0.33 -10.23 1.35
CA LYS A 69 -0.99 -10.01 0.06
C LYS A 69 -2.47 -10.41 0.12
N SER A 70 -2.78 -11.50 0.81
CA SER A 70 -4.16 -12.00 0.92
C SER A 70 -5.10 -11.04 1.63
N TYR A 71 -4.61 -10.22 2.57
CA TYR A 71 -5.45 -9.22 3.26
C TYR A 71 -6.00 -8.18 2.30
N PHE A 72 -5.13 -7.67 1.40
CA PHE A 72 -5.54 -6.68 0.41
C PHE A 72 -6.42 -7.28 -0.68
N LEU A 73 -6.13 -8.51 -1.12
CA LEU A 73 -7.01 -9.25 -2.02
C LEU A 73 -8.42 -9.40 -1.45
N ARG A 74 -8.53 -9.86 -0.20
CA ARG A 74 -9.83 -10.04 0.48
C ARG A 74 -10.55 -8.71 0.70
N ALA A 75 -9.83 -7.66 1.08
CA ALA A 75 -10.41 -6.33 1.27
C ALA A 75 -10.94 -5.76 -0.05
N TRP A 76 -10.18 -5.88 -1.15
CA TRP A 76 -10.56 -5.40 -2.48
C TRP A 76 -11.77 -6.15 -3.05
N GLN A 77 -11.78 -7.48 -2.90
CA GLN A 77 -12.88 -8.35 -3.35
C GLN A 77 -14.16 -8.20 -2.50
N SER A 78 -14.09 -7.55 -1.35
CA SER A 78 -15.25 -7.36 -0.47
C SER A 78 -16.16 -6.22 -0.92
N ARG A 79 -17.32 -6.10 -0.27
CA ARG A 79 -18.26 -4.97 -0.44
C ARG A 79 -17.69 -3.60 -0.10
N VAL A 80 -16.57 -3.52 0.63
CA VAL A 80 -15.91 -2.24 0.89
C VAL A 80 -14.93 -1.84 -0.21
N GLY A 81 -14.53 -2.78 -1.07
CA GLY A 81 -13.63 -2.60 -2.21
C GLY A 81 -14.39 -2.43 -3.52
N ASP A 82 -13.90 -3.07 -4.58
CA ASP A 82 -14.50 -3.02 -5.93
C ASP A 82 -15.11 -4.36 -6.37
N GLU A 83 -15.10 -5.36 -5.48
CA GLU A 83 -15.59 -6.73 -5.71
C GLU A 83 -14.79 -7.54 -6.75
N SER A 84 -13.66 -7.03 -7.22
CA SER A 84 -12.74 -7.70 -8.15
C SER A 84 -11.54 -8.32 -7.43
N THR A 85 -10.71 -9.05 -8.18
CA THR A 85 -9.44 -9.62 -7.71
C THR A 85 -8.23 -8.86 -8.26
N GLN A 86 -8.42 -7.65 -8.82
CA GLN A 86 -7.36 -6.88 -9.48
C GLN A 86 -6.49 -6.15 -8.44
N VAL A 87 -5.56 -6.90 -7.86
CA VAL A 87 -4.61 -6.38 -6.87
C VAL A 87 -3.17 -6.65 -7.31
N GLU A 88 -2.36 -5.61 -7.34
CA GLU A 88 -0.94 -5.66 -7.64
C GLU A 88 -0.10 -5.20 -6.44
N HIS A 89 1.05 -5.84 -6.26
CA HIS A 89 1.97 -5.56 -5.16
C HIS A 89 3.33 -5.18 -5.71
N ALA A 90 3.87 -4.05 -5.25
CA ALA A 90 5.17 -3.55 -5.66
C ALA A 90 6.02 -3.15 -4.44
N LEU A 91 7.35 -3.23 -4.59
CA LEU A 91 8.27 -2.68 -3.60
C LEU A 91 8.53 -1.20 -3.91
N MET A 92 8.63 -0.40 -2.86
CA MET A 92 9.10 0.98 -2.97
C MET A 92 10.57 0.93 -3.37
N LEU A 93 10.88 1.39 -4.58
CA LEU A 93 12.26 1.58 -5.01
C LEU A 93 12.86 2.70 -4.15
N GLN A 94 13.90 2.39 -3.37
CA GLN A 94 14.74 3.41 -2.78
C GLN A 94 15.57 4.00 -3.92
N GLU A 95 15.42 5.31 -4.19
CA GLU A 95 16.40 6.02 -5.00
C GLU A 95 17.75 5.90 -4.28
N ALA A 96 18.75 5.35 -4.97
CA ALA A 96 20.11 5.34 -4.45
C ALA A 96 20.54 6.79 -4.24
N LEU A 97 20.86 7.16 -3.00
CA LEU A 97 21.52 8.43 -2.73
C LEU A 97 22.79 8.49 -3.60
N PRO A 98 23.05 9.61 -4.30
CA PRO A 98 24.28 9.75 -5.07
C PRO A 98 25.45 9.55 -4.10
N VAL A 99 26.32 8.59 -4.44
CA VAL A 99 27.58 8.37 -3.73
C VAL A 99 28.36 9.68 -3.85
N ALA A 100 28.54 10.39 -2.74
CA ALA A 100 29.37 11.58 -2.74
C ALA A 100 30.76 11.17 -3.21
N ASP A 101 31.22 11.76 -4.32
CA ASP A 101 32.56 11.55 -4.84
C ASP A 101 33.56 11.81 -3.72
N ALA A 102 34.27 10.75 -3.32
CA ALA A 102 35.46 10.88 -2.50
C ALA A 102 36.50 11.59 -3.38
N GLU A 103 36.53 12.92 -3.31
CA GLU A 103 37.62 13.70 -3.87
C GLU A 103 38.93 13.19 -3.27
N ALA A 104 39.69 12.52 -4.12
CA ALA A 104 41.01 12.02 -3.85
C ALA A 104 41.92 13.20 -3.48
N THR A 105 42.34 13.26 -2.22
CA THR A 105 43.58 13.93 -1.85
C THR A 105 44.74 13.29 -2.60
N ASN A 106 45.33 14.03 -3.53
CA ASN A 106 46.75 13.96 -3.87
C ASN A 106 47.23 15.31 -4.42
#